data_AF-A0AAD7GKN9-F1
#
_entry.id   AF-A0AAD7GKN9-F1
#
_cell.length_a   1.000
_cell.length_b   1.000
_cell.length_c   1.000
_cell.angle_alpha   90.00
_cell.angle_beta   90.00
_cell.angle_gamma   90.00
#
_symmetry.space_group_name_H-M   'P 1'
#
loop_
_entity.id
_entity.type
_entity.pdbx_description
1 polymer ?
#
loop_
_entity_poly.entity_id
_entity_poly.type
_entity_poly.pdbx_seq_one_letter_code
_entity_poly.pdbx_strand_id
1 'polypeptide(L)'
;MCKRRQWPRIKLQSRPTGYISVFSQNQISSVSGAGCLPPLEEERFQMPNSSYPFWLGGVAASMASSFTHPLDFAKVRMQTTETAPGVKKPSILTVLRTSVEQSGIRSVYTGLTASWMRQMSYSLVRLGTYEELKSRMSRDGPPSTLGLIAAASFAGGLGGIVGNPADIILVRMTSDSMRPPEKRYGYSNAVTGLFNLAKEEGIRGLCRGLGTNTTRAVLMNASQVGSYDYFKATLLRYSGPVFNYQMKDNLLLHVSASLLAGTFATTVCSPADVMRTRIMSSTSNASLIHVLTSSIREEGARVLFKGWTPAFMRLGPNTVLLFVFFEQLKKGWKSMTV
;
A
#
# COMPACT_ATOMS: atom_id res chain seq x y z
N MET A 1 51.21 -5.31 -38.31
CA MET A 1 51.39 -4.07 -37.52
C MET A 1 50.24 -3.12 -37.83
N CYS A 2 49.31 -2.95 -36.89
CA CYS A 2 47.98 -2.39 -37.13
C CYS A 2 47.97 -0.84 -37.09
N LYS A 3 47.29 -0.23 -38.07
CA LYS A 3 47.21 1.22 -38.33
C LYS A 3 46.50 1.99 -37.20
N ARG A 4 47.11 3.08 -36.72
CA ARG A 4 46.44 4.15 -35.95
C ARG A 4 45.55 4.97 -36.89
N ARG A 5 44.24 5.00 -36.64
CA ARG A 5 43.31 5.97 -37.25
C ARG A 5 43.01 7.08 -36.23
N GLN A 6 43.44 8.30 -36.54
CA GLN A 6 42.96 9.55 -35.95
C GLN A 6 41.52 9.80 -36.38
N TRP A 7 40.69 10.35 -35.48
CA TRP A 7 39.42 11.00 -35.80
C TRP A 7 39.39 12.43 -35.20
N PRO A 8 38.62 13.36 -35.80
CA PRO A 8 38.88 14.80 -35.75
C PRO A 8 38.23 15.51 -34.54
N ARG A 9 38.83 16.66 -34.17
CA ARG A 9 38.26 17.65 -33.23
C ARG A 9 37.00 18.28 -33.82
N ILE A 10 35.88 18.23 -33.09
CA ILE A 10 34.71 19.06 -33.35
C ILE A 10 34.55 20.04 -32.17
N LYS A 11 34.46 21.33 -32.52
CA LYS A 11 34.34 22.49 -31.62
C LYS A 11 33.01 22.46 -30.86
N LEU A 12 33.06 22.71 -29.56
CA LEU A 12 31.90 23.05 -28.73
C LEU A 12 31.38 24.44 -29.12
N GLN A 13 30.12 24.49 -29.54
CA GLN A 13 29.35 25.73 -29.64
C GLN A 13 28.27 25.71 -28.56
N SER A 14 28.30 26.74 -27.73
CA SER A 14 27.50 26.93 -26.52
C SER A 14 26.04 27.25 -26.84
N ARG A 15 25.10 26.53 -26.21
CA ARG A 15 23.73 27.01 -25.90
C ARG A 15 23.27 26.43 -24.55
N PRO A 16 22.59 27.22 -23.71
CA PRO A 16 22.19 26.80 -22.37
C PRO A 16 20.78 26.20 -22.41
N THR A 17 20.67 24.91 -22.11
CA THR A 17 19.40 24.32 -21.68
C THR A 17 19.72 23.18 -20.73
N GLY A 18 19.41 23.39 -19.45
CA GLY A 18 19.69 22.44 -18.38
C GLY A 18 18.81 21.21 -18.51
N TYR A 19 19.35 20.15 -19.09
CA TYR A 19 18.89 18.79 -18.90
C TYR A 19 20.12 17.90 -18.77
N ILE A 20 20.35 17.39 -17.56
CA ILE A 20 21.50 16.54 -17.22
C ILE A 20 21.23 15.15 -17.78
N SER A 21 21.73 14.92 -18.99
CA SER A 21 22.10 13.61 -19.50
C SER A 21 23.51 13.26 -19.00
N VAL A 22 23.72 12.10 -18.38
CA VAL A 22 25.06 11.52 -18.25
C VAL A 22 25.04 10.05 -18.66
N PHE A 23 25.94 9.76 -19.59
CA PHE A 23 26.19 8.53 -20.34
C PHE A 23 27.02 7.50 -19.54
N SER A 24 26.81 6.22 -19.85
CA SER A 24 27.81 5.16 -20.16
C SER A 24 29.21 5.18 -19.53
N GLN A 25 29.61 4.07 -18.88
CA GLN A 25 30.91 3.44 -19.15
C GLN A 25 31.07 2.01 -18.59
N ASN A 26 31.44 1.08 -19.49
CA ASN A 26 32.19 -0.13 -19.20
C ASN A 26 33.65 0.24 -18.84
N GLN A 27 34.24 -0.40 -17.82
CA GLN A 27 35.51 -1.18 -17.89
C GLN A 27 36.25 -1.37 -16.54
N ILE A 28 36.86 -2.57 -16.43
CA ILE A 28 38.07 -3.01 -15.68
C ILE A 28 37.86 -3.86 -14.41
N SER A 29 38.75 -4.85 -14.33
CA SER A 29 38.64 -6.19 -13.77
C SER A 29 39.61 -6.43 -12.62
N SER A 30 39.30 -7.46 -11.82
CA SER A 30 40.16 -8.29 -10.93
C SER A 30 40.82 -7.64 -9.71
N VAL A 31 40.59 -8.21 -8.51
CA VAL A 31 41.50 -9.15 -7.81
C VAL A 31 40.76 -9.85 -6.63
N SER A 32 40.88 -11.18 -6.65
CA SER A 32 40.77 -12.25 -5.63
C SER A 32 40.32 -11.98 -4.18
N GLY A 33 39.47 -12.89 -3.69
CA GLY A 33 39.88 -13.72 -2.54
C GLY A 33 39.13 -13.60 -1.20
N ALA A 34 37.80 -13.67 -1.17
CA ALA A 34 37.01 -14.20 -0.05
C ALA A 34 35.55 -14.33 -0.52
N GLY A 35 34.83 -15.36 -0.09
CA GLY A 35 33.45 -15.65 -0.49
C GLY A 35 32.42 -14.59 -0.08
N CYS A 36 32.49 -13.42 -0.70
CA CYS A 36 31.47 -12.39 -0.65
C CYS A 36 30.51 -12.63 -1.81
N LEU A 37 29.22 -12.71 -1.46
CA LEU A 37 28.12 -12.63 -2.42
C LEU A 37 28.41 -11.49 -3.41
N PRO A 38 28.27 -11.72 -4.73
CA PRO A 38 28.32 -10.60 -5.66
C PRO A 38 27.25 -9.60 -5.21
N PRO A 39 27.55 -8.29 -5.13
CA PRO A 39 26.52 -7.30 -4.89
C PRO A 39 25.46 -7.52 -5.98
N LEU A 40 24.27 -7.97 -5.56
CA LEU A 40 23.19 -8.25 -6.48
C LEU A 40 22.86 -6.93 -7.16
N GLU A 41 23.18 -6.87 -8.44
CA GLU A 41 22.93 -5.71 -9.27
C GLU A 41 21.45 -5.39 -9.14
N GLU A 42 21.23 -4.24 -8.52
CA GLU A 42 19.94 -3.78 -8.04
C GLU A 42 19.12 -3.46 -9.28
N GLU A 43 18.46 -4.45 -9.89
CA GLU A 43 17.25 -4.18 -10.69
C GLU A 43 16.14 -3.82 -9.72
N ARG A 44 16.37 -2.64 -9.10
CA ARG A 44 15.36 -1.77 -8.55
C ARG A 44 14.24 -1.74 -9.56
N PHE A 45 13.02 -1.55 -9.07
CA PHE A 45 12.14 -0.71 -9.85
C PHE A 45 12.78 0.69 -9.91
N GLN A 46 13.79 0.86 -10.77
CA GLN A 46 13.76 1.98 -11.66
C GLN A 46 12.40 1.84 -12.33
N MET A 47 11.50 2.77 -12.01
CA MET A 47 10.65 3.27 -13.07
C MET A 47 11.64 3.42 -14.23
N PRO A 48 11.51 2.66 -15.34
CA PRO A 48 12.31 2.99 -16.51
C PRO A 48 12.16 4.50 -16.67
N ASN A 49 13.18 5.19 -17.13
CA ASN A 49 13.17 6.65 -17.29
C ASN A 49 12.01 7.04 -18.25
N SER A 50 10.79 7.06 -17.74
CA SER A 50 9.58 6.73 -18.50
C SER A 50 8.51 7.68 -18.04
N SER A 51 8.15 8.48 -19.03
CA SER A 51 7.19 9.56 -19.05
C SER A 51 5.79 9.12 -18.58
N TYR A 52 5.60 8.81 -17.29
CA TYR A 52 4.26 8.62 -16.73
C TYR A 52 4.20 9.14 -15.29
N PRO A 53 3.14 9.88 -14.93
CA PRO A 53 3.09 10.56 -13.64
C PRO A 53 2.78 9.62 -12.47
N PHE A 54 3.38 9.90 -11.30
CA PHE A 54 3.23 9.09 -10.07
C PHE A 54 1.78 8.93 -9.60
N TRP A 55 0.90 9.89 -9.93
CA TRP A 55 -0.52 9.85 -9.55
C TRP A 55 -1.31 8.74 -10.25
N LEU A 56 -0.82 8.18 -11.36
CA LEU A 56 -1.46 7.04 -12.04
C LEU A 56 -1.61 5.82 -11.12
N GLY A 57 -0.67 5.63 -10.18
CA GLY A 57 -0.78 4.58 -9.17
C GLY A 57 -1.99 4.77 -8.25
N GLY A 58 -2.31 6.01 -7.88
CA GLY A 58 -3.48 6.34 -7.08
C GLY A 58 -4.80 6.12 -7.83
N VAL A 59 -4.82 6.44 -9.13
CA VAL A 59 -5.98 6.22 -10.01
C VAL A 59 -6.21 4.71 -10.20
N ALA A 60 -5.17 3.95 -10.51
CA ALA A 60 -5.25 2.49 -10.62
C ALA A 60 -5.78 1.86 -9.32
N ALA A 61 -5.30 2.33 -8.16
CA ALA A 61 -5.76 1.87 -6.85
C ALA A 61 -7.23 2.22 -6.59
N SER A 62 -7.69 3.39 -7.03
CA SER A 62 -9.08 3.81 -6.90
C SER A 62 -10.02 3.00 -7.79
N MET A 63 -9.59 2.66 -9.01
CA MET A 63 -10.31 1.76 -9.91
C MET A 63 -10.41 0.36 -9.29
N ALA A 64 -9.28 -0.22 -8.84
CA ALA A 64 -9.26 -1.51 -8.16
C ALA A 64 -10.17 -1.53 -6.91
N SER A 65 -10.11 -0.46 -6.11
CA SER A 65 -10.97 -0.29 -4.94
C SER A 65 -12.45 -0.24 -5.28
N SER A 66 -12.85 0.21 -6.46
CA SER A 66 -14.26 0.24 -6.87
C SER A 66 -14.84 -1.17 -7.02
N PHE A 67 -14.07 -2.10 -7.59
CA PHE A 67 -14.47 -3.50 -7.73
C PHE A 67 -14.38 -4.28 -6.41
N THR A 68 -13.42 -3.94 -5.55
CA THR A 68 -13.28 -4.61 -4.24
C THR A 68 -14.09 -3.96 -3.13
N HIS A 69 -14.78 -2.84 -3.40
CA HIS A 69 -15.51 -2.07 -2.38
C HIS A 69 -16.57 -2.89 -1.64
N PRO A 70 -17.35 -3.78 -2.26
CA PRO A 70 -18.30 -4.62 -1.52
C PRO A 70 -17.64 -5.46 -0.43
N LEU A 71 -16.43 -5.97 -0.68
CA LEU A 71 -15.67 -6.74 0.32
C LEU A 71 -15.16 -5.83 1.46
N ASP A 72 -14.72 -4.62 1.12
CA ASP A 72 -14.32 -3.61 2.12
C ASP A 72 -15.51 -3.19 2.99
N PHE A 73 -16.67 -2.95 2.38
CA PHE A 73 -17.92 -2.64 3.07
C PHE A 73 -18.33 -3.74 4.05
N ALA A 74 -18.33 -5.00 3.59
CA ALA A 74 -18.68 -6.14 4.43
C ALA A 74 -17.70 -6.30 5.59
N LYS A 75 -16.40 -6.12 5.34
CA LYS A 75 -15.36 -6.16 6.38
C LYS A 75 -15.58 -5.10 7.45
N VAL A 76 -15.79 -3.85 7.05
CA VAL A 76 -16.00 -2.75 8.02
C VAL A 76 -17.25 -3.03 8.86
N ARG A 77 -18.35 -3.44 8.23
CA ARG A 77 -19.58 -3.81 8.96
C ARG A 77 -19.36 -4.95 9.95
N MET A 78 -18.63 -6.01 9.58
CA MET A 78 -18.30 -7.10 10.50
C MET A 78 -17.44 -6.64 11.69
N GLN A 79 -16.63 -5.60 11.51
CA GLN A 79 -15.79 -5.03 12.57
C GLN A 79 -16.57 -4.07 13.47
N THR A 80 -17.53 -3.33 12.93
CA THR A 80 -18.35 -2.36 13.68
C THR A 80 -19.61 -2.96 14.30
N THR A 81 -20.05 -4.14 13.84
CA THR A 81 -21.23 -4.81 14.42
C THR A 81 -20.88 -5.38 15.79
N GLU A 82 -21.43 -4.75 16.82
CA GLU A 82 -21.44 -5.31 18.17
C GLU A 82 -22.36 -6.53 18.17
N THR A 83 -21.80 -7.69 18.51
CA THR A 83 -22.53 -8.96 18.54
C THR A 83 -22.76 -9.32 20.00
N ALA A 84 -24.01 -9.67 20.37
CA ALA A 84 -24.33 -10.10 21.72
C ALA A 84 -23.44 -11.29 22.16
N PRO A 85 -23.10 -11.42 23.45
CA PRO A 85 -22.28 -12.52 23.95
C PRO A 85 -22.87 -13.88 23.52
N GLY A 86 -22.07 -14.71 22.85
CA GLY A 86 -22.48 -16.05 22.38
C GLY A 86 -23.03 -16.12 20.95
N VAL A 87 -23.33 -14.99 20.29
CA VAL A 87 -23.77 -14.99 18.89
C VAL A 87 -22.56 -14.98 17.94
N LYS A 88 -22.54 -15.86 16.94
CA LYS A 88 -21.47 -15.90 15.94
C LYS A 88 -21.52 -14.64 15.08
N LYS A 89 -20.35 -14.02 14.86
CA LYS A 89 -20.23 -12.88 13.94
C LYS A 89 -20.73 -13.29 12.54
N PRO A 90 -21.50 -12.43 11.85
CA PRO A 90 -22.05 -12.76 10.54
C PRO A 90 -20.92 -12.94 9.51
N SER A 91 -21.12 -13.87 8.57
CA SER A 91 -20.16 -14.07 7.47
C SER A 91 -20.21 -12.88 6.49
N ILE A 92 -19.14 -12.69 5.70
CA ILE A 92 -19.09 -11.66 4.64
C ILE A 92 -20.31 -11.77 3.72
N LEU A 93 -20.66 -12.99 3.30
CA LEU A 93 -21.79 -13.24 2.41
C LEU A 93 -23.12 -12.91 3.07
N THR A 94 -23.28 -13.23 4.35
CA THR A 94 -24.47 -12.87 5.14
C THR A 94 -24.61 -11.35 5.20
N VAL A 95 -23.53 -10.62 5.54
CA VAL A 95 -23.56 -9.16 5.60
C VAL A 95 -23.94 -8.57 4.24
N LEU A 96 -23.33 -9.03 3.15
CA LEU A 96 -23.64 -8.55 1.80
C LEU A 96 -25.10 -8.82 1.43
N ARG A 97 -25.58 -10.05 1.61
CA ARG A 97 -26.95 -10.44 1.29
C ARG A 97 -27.97 -9.62 2.06
N THR A 98 -27.83 -9.54 3.38
CA THR A 98 -28.73 -8.77 4.24
C THR A 98 -28.71 -7.27 3.89
N SER A 99 -27.55 -6.72 3.51
CA SER A 99 -27.46 -5.32 3.09
C SER A 99 -28.23 -5.05 1.79
N VAL A 100 -28.14 -5.98 0.82
CA VAL A 100 -28.86 -5.87 -0.45
C VAL A 100 -30.36 -6.05 -0.25
N GLU A 101 -30.78 -7.00 0.59
CA GLU A 101 -32.19 -7.24 0.92
C GLU A 101 -32.83 -6.04 1.66
N GLN A 102 -32.10 -5.38 2.57
CA GLN A 102 -32.65 -4.28 3.37
C GLN A 102 -32.58 -2.90 2.70
N SER A 103 -31.55 -2.63 1.89
CA SER A 103 -31.27 -1.27 1.39
C SER A 103 -30.89 -1.24 -0.09
N GLY A 104 -31.04 -2.36 -0.80
CA GLY A 104 -30.74 -2.48 -2.22
C GLY A 104 -29.25 -2.57 -2.54
N ILE A 105 -28.94 -2.78 -3.82
CA ILE A 105 -27.57 -3.00 -4.32
C ILE A 105 -26.65 -1.77 -4.18
N ARG A 106 -27.20 -0.56 -4.12
CA ARG A 106 -26.40 0.66 -3.93
C ARG A 106 -25.80 0.73 -2.53
N SER A 107 -26.41 0.05 -1.55
CA SER A 107 -25.98 0.09 -0.15
C SER A 107 -24.54 -0.45 0.01
N VAL A 108 -24.16 -1.47 -0.77
CA VAL A 108 -22.81 -2.07 -0.69
C VAL A 108 -21.72 -1.16 -1.26
N TYR A 109 -22.09 -0.10 -1.98
CA TYR A 109 -21.19 0.94 -2.49
C TYR A 109 -21.16 2.21 -1.62
N THR A 110 -21.86 2.21 -0.49
CA THR A 110 -21.79 3.31 0.49
C THR A 110 -20.35 3.51 0.95
N GLY A 111 -19.88 4.77 0.93
CA GLY A 111 -18.49 5.10 1.28
C GLY A 111 -17.47 4.95 0.15
N LEU A 112 -17.88 4.62 -1.08
CA LEU A 112 -16.97 4.50 -2.22
C LEU A 112 -16.17 5.78 -2.47
N THR A 113 -16.82 6.94 -2.40
CA THR A 113 -16.14 8.25 -2.54
C THR A 113 -15.07 8.48 -1.47
N ALA A 114 -15.30 7.97 -0.25
CA ALA A 114 -14.32 8.05 0.84
C ALA A 114 -13.16 7.07 0.61
N SER A 115 -13.44 5.91 0.02
CA SER A 115 -12.43 4.95 -0.42
C SER A 115 -11.51 5.55 -1.49
N TRP A 116 -12.06 6.24 -2.49
CA TRP A 116 -11.26 6.97 -3.49
C TRP A 116 -10.43 8.08 -2.87
N MET A 117 -11.03 8.90 -2.01
CA MET A 117 -10.32 9.97 -1.30
C MET A 117 -9.14 9.40 -0.50
N ARG A 118 -9.35 8.28 0.19
CA ARG A 118 -8.32 7.56 0.93
C ARG A 118 -7.20 7.05 0.01
N GLN A 119 -7.54 6.39 -1.09
CA GLN A 119 -6.53 5.84 -2.01
C GLN A 119 -5.70 6.92 -2.67
N MET A 120 -6.33 8.04 -3.07
CA MET A 120 -5.63 9.17 -3.67
C MET A 120 -4.73 9.89 -2.67
N SER A 121 -5.26 10.29 -1.50
CA SER A 121 -4.48 11.02 -0.50
C SER A 121 -3.30 10.20 0.03
N TYR A 122 -3.53 8.92 0.33
CA TYR A 122 -2.50 8.01 0.78
C TYR A 122 -1.43 7.76 -0.28
N SER A 123 -1.84 7.46 -1.52
CA SER A 123 -0.90 7.09 -2.59
C SER A 123 -0.04 8.27 -3.04
N LEU A 124 -0.63 9.47 -3.18
CA LEU A 124 0.10 10.66 -3.60
C LEU A 124 1.21 11.01 -2.61
N VAL A 125 0.90 11.05 -1.31
CA VAL A 125 1.86 11.40 -0.27
C VAL A 125 2.92 10.31 -0.14
N ARG A 126 2.52 9.03 -0.10
CA ARG A 126 3.45 7.91 0.02
C ARG A 126 4.43 7.85 -1.15
N LEU A 127 3.93 7.91 -2.39
CA LEU A 127 4.80 7.81 -3.58
C LEU A 127 5.67 9.06 -3.74
N GLY A 128 5.07 10.26 -3.62
CA GLY A 128 5.82 11.51 -3.78
C GLY A 128 6.91 11.67 -2.71
N THR A 129 6.60 11.34 -1.45
CA THR A 129 7.58 11.39 -0.35
C THR A 129 8.67 10.35 -0.55
N TYR A 130 8.31 9.12 -0.94
CA TYR A 130 9.28 8.06 -1.16
C TYR A 130 10.24 8.39 -2.31
N GLU A 131 9.74 8.91 -3.43
CA GLU A 131 10.55 9.33 -4.57
C GLU A 131 11.52 10.46 -4.20
N GLU A 132 11.05 11.46 -3.45
CA GLU A 132 11.89 12.56 -2.98
C GLU A 132 13.00 12.07 -2.03
N LEU A 133 12.66 11.24 -1.04
CA LEU A 133 13.65 10.66 -0.13
C LEU A 133 14.65 9.78 -0.88
N LYS A 134 14.17 8.92 -1.77
CA LYS A 134 15.02 8.04 -2.59
C LYS A 134 15.96 8.86 -3.47
N SER A 135 15.46 9.93 -4.09
CA SER A 135 16.26 10.84 -4.93
C SER A 135 17.37 11.49 -4.12
N ARG A 136 17.07 12.00 -2.92
CA ARG A 136 18.08 12.58 -2.01
C ARG A 136 19.13 11.56 -1.58
N MET A 137 18.72 10.36 -1.20
CA MET A 137 19.64 9.30 -0.76
C MET A 137 20.49 8.75 -1.90
N SER A 138 20.00 8.83 -3.15
CA SER A 138 20.73 8.36 -4.33
C SER A 138 21.77 9.36 -4.85
N ARG A 139 21.84 10.58 -4.30
CA ARG A 139 22.82 11.61 -4.70
C ARG A 139 24.25 11.21 -4.34
N ASP A 140 24.42 10.52 -3.22
CA ASP A 140 25.74 10.18 -2.65
C ASP A 140 26.15 8.72 -2.92
N GLY A 141 25.38 7.98 -3.72
CA GLY A 141 25.59 6.56 -4.02
C GLY A 141 24.30 5.74 -4.00
N PRO A 142 24.35 4.43 -4.31
CA PRO A 142 23.16 3.57 -4.22
C PRO A 142 22.65 3.53 -2.77
N PRO A 143 21.37 3.89 -2.50
CA PRO A 143 20.83 3.84 -1.15
C PRO A 143 20.86 2.42 -0.60
N SER A 144 21.22 2.27 0.67
CA SER A 144 21.18 0.98 1.35
C SER A 144 19.74 0.46 1.46
N THR A 145 19.57 -0.86 1.46
CA THR A 145 18.26 -1.51 1.62
C THR A 145 17.56 -1.05 2.90
N LEU A 146 18.30 -0.91 4.00
CA LEU A 146 17.77 -0.39 5.26
C LEU A 146 17.31 1.07 5.13
N GLY A 147 18.06 1.89 4.38
CA GLY A 147 17.69 3.25 4.06
C GLY A 147 16.41 3.35 3.23
N LEU A 148 16.23 2.46 2.25
CA LEU A 148 15.00 2.37 1.46
C LEU A 148 13.80 1.93 2.29
N ILE A 149 13.99 0.97 3.20
CA ILE A 149 12.94 0.52 4.13
C ILE A 149 12.55 1.68 5.08
N ALA A 150 13.54 2.42 5.60
CA ALA A 150 13.29 3.57 6.46
C ALA A 150 12.55 4.69 5.71
N ALA A 151 12.96 5.00 4.47
CA ALA A 151 12.30 5.97 3.62
C ALA A 151 10.85 5.56 3.29
N ALA A 152 10.62 4.29 2.93
CA ALA A 152 9.30 3.76 2.66
C ALA A 152 8.39 3.76 3.90
N SER A 153 8.96 3.46 5.07
CA SER A 153 8.27 3.50 6.35
C SER A 153 7.85 4.93 6.71
N PHE A 154 8.75 5.89 6.55
CA PHE A 154 8.48 7.31 6.77
C PHE A 154 7.40 7.84 5.81
N ALA A 155 7.55 7.54 4.51
CA ALA A 155 6.57 7.91 3.49
C ALA A 155 5.20 7.27 3.74
N GLY A 156 5.19 6.01 4.17
CA GLY A 156 3.98 5.29 4.58
C GLY A 156 3.32 5.93 5.81
N GLY A 157 4.10 6.35 6.80
CA GLY A 157 3.64 7.07 7.99
C GLY A 157 3.00 8.41 7.64
N LEU A 158 3.67 9.23 6.82
CA LEU A 158 3.11 10.49 6.33
C LEU A 158 1.84 10.28 5.50
N GLY A 159 1.83 9.26 4.64
CA GLY A 159 0.62 8.87 3.90
C GLY A 159 -0.52 8.48 4.83
N GLY A 160 -0.23 7.75 5.92
CA GLY A 160 -1.21 7.40 6.96
C GLY A 160 -1.77 8.62 7.70
N ILE A 161 -0.93 9.63 7.95
CA ILE A 161 -1.36 10.89 8.59
C ILE A 161 -2.33 11.65 7.68
N VAL A 162 -1.96 11.85 6.42
CA VAL A 162 -2.79 12.58 5.45
C VAL A 162 -4.04 11.79 5.04
N GLY A 163 -3.96 10.45 5.06
CA GLY A 163 -5.08 9.55 4.79
C GLY A 163 -6.09 9.43 5.94
N ASN A 164 -5.71 9.81 7.16
CA ASN A 164 -6.51 9.59 8.37
C ASN A 164 -7.94 10.16 8.30
N PRO A 165 -8.18 11.40 7.80
CA PRO A 165 -9.54 11.93 7.67
C PRO A 165 -10.42 11.08 6.73
N ALA A 166 -9.84 10.58 5.64
CA ALA A 166 -10.56 9.73 4.69
C ALA A 166 -10.90 8.37 5.28
N ASP A 167 -10.03 7.79 6.11
CA ASP A 167 -10.32 6.57 6.87
C ASP A 167 -11.51 6.76 7.82
N ILE A 168 -11.55 7.89 8.55
CA ILE A 168 -12.66 8.20 9.46
C ILE A 168 -13.98 8.28 8.70
N ILE A 169 -14.00 9.02 7.59
CA ILE A 169 -15.21 9.22 6.79
C ILE A 169 -15.66 7.91 6.16
N LEU A 170 -14.73 7.08 5.68
CA LEU A 170 -15.04 5.75 5.15
C LEU A 170 -15.73 4.88 6.20
N VAL A 171 -15.20 4.80 7.41
CA VAL A 171 -15.80 4.03 8.50
C VAL A 171 -17.16 4.60 8.90
N ARG A 172 -17.29 5.94 9.00
CA ARG A 172 -18.57 6.58 9.34
C ARG A 172 -19.64 6.31 8.28
N MET A 173 -19.32 6.49 7.00
CA MET A 173 -20.27 6.26 5.90
C MET A 173 -20.70 4.79 5.82
N THR A 174 -19.76 3.85 5.94
CA THR A 174 -20.06 2.40 5.83
C THR A 174 -20.82 1.84 7.03
N SER A 175 -20.63 2.42 8.22
CA SER A 175 -21.32 2.03 9.46
C SER A 175 -22.59 2.86 9.74
N ASP A 176 -22.87 3.91 8.97
CA ASP A 176 -23.95 4.86 9.28
C ASP A 176 -25.34 4.19 9.36
N SER A 177 -25.59 3.27 8.46
CA SER A 177 -26.84 2.49 8.39
C SER A 177 -27.07 1.57 9.59
N MET A 178 -26.00 1.23 10.33
CA MET A 178 -26.10 0.44 11.58
C MET A 178 -26.47 1.30 12.79
N ARG A 179 -26.40 2.63 12.67
CA ARG A 179 -26.76 3.54 13.75
C ARG A 179 -28.28 3.74 13.81
N PRO A 180 -28.82 3.99 15.02
CA PRO A 180 -30.21 4.43 15.19
C PRO A 180 -30.49 5.63 14.28
N PRO A 181 -31.69 5.72 13.67
CA PRO A 181 -32.03 6.78 12.73
C PRO A 181 -31.71 8.19 13.25
N GLU A 182 -31.85 8.45 14.56
CA GLU A 182 -31.57 9.76 15.15
C GLU A 182 -30.07 10.11 15.26
N LYS A 183 -29.16 9.13 15.18
CA LYS A 183 -27.71 9.31 15.36
C LYS A 183 -26.90 9.09 14.07
N ARG A 184 -27.59 9.03 12.93
CA ARG A 184 -26.96 8.90 11.61
C ARG A 184 -26.29 10.20 11.21
N TYR A 185 -25.09 10.08 10.64
CA TYR A 185 -24.32 11.20 10.11
C TYR A 185 -24.90 11.73 8.80
N GLY A 186 -25.48 10.86 7.96
CA GLY A 186 -26.14 11.28 6.72
C GLY A 186 -25.21 11.93 5.70
N TYR A 187 -23.93 11.56 5.67
CA TYR A 187 -22.97 12.11 4.70
C TYR A 187 -23.32 11.67 3.28
N SER A 188 -23.57 12.65 2.40
CA SER A 188 -23.87 12.40 0.99
C SER A 188 -22.66 11.89 0.20
N ASN A 189 -21.48 12.41 0.50
CA ASN A 189 -20.22 12.08 -0.15
C ASN A 189 -19.02 12.41 0.76
N ALA A 190 -17.83 11.96 0.38
CA ALA A 190 -16.63 12.12 1.18
C ALA A 190 -16.26 13.59 1.46
N VAL A 191 -16.50 14.48 0.50
CA VAL A 191 -16.19 15.91 0.64
C VAL A 191 -17.13 16.57 1.65
N THR A 192 -18.43 16.31 1.55
CA THR A 192 -19.40 16.80 2.55
C THR A 192 -19.11 16.20 3.92
N GLY A 193 -18.77 14.91 3.98
CA GLY A 193 -18.37 14.25 5.23
C GLY A 193 -17.12 14.88 5.84
N LEU A 194 -16.12 15.25 5.03
CA LEU A 194 -14.91 15.93 5.49
C LEU A 194 -15.19 17.34 5.99
N PHE A 195 -16.01 18.10 5.25
CA PHE A 195 -16.41 19.45 5.65
C PHE A 195 -17.20 19.45 6.96
N ASN A 196 -18.19 18.56 7.08
CA ASN A 196 -18.99 18.43 8.29
C ASN A 196 -18.15 17.94 9.47
N LEU A 197 -17.26 16.96 9.25
CA LEU A 197 -16.34 16.49 10.29
C LEU A 197 -15.44 17.62 10.80
N ALA A 198 -14.89 18.43 9.89
CA ALA A 198 -14.05 19.57 10.24
C ALA A 198 -14.85 20.67 10.96
N LYS A 199 -16.12 20.89 10.57
CA LYS A 199 -16.99 21.90 11.18
C LYS A 199 -17.51 21.49 12.55
N GLU A 200 -17.91 20.23 12.74
CA GLU A 200 -18.57 19.73 13.95
C GLU A 200 -17.57 19.27 15.02
N GLU A 201 -16.49 18.59 14.63
CA GLU A 201 -15.52 18.00 15.57
C GLU A 201 -14.14 18.65 15.52
N GLY A 202 -13.91 19.55 14.56
CA GLY A 202 -12.66 20.28 14.40
C GLY A 202 -11.46 19.37 14.12
N ILE A 203 -10.26 19.90 14.40
CA ILE A 203 -8.98 19.22 14.19
C ILE A 203 -8.88 17.95 15.05
N ARG A 204 -9.49 17.95 16.24
CA ARG A 204 -9.48 16.80 17.14
C ARG A 204 -10.26 15.61 16.55
N GLY A 205 -11.36 15.88 15.84
CA GLY A 205 -12.08 14.87 15.06
C GLY A 205 -11.23 14.30 13.93
N LEU A 206 -10.56 15.18 13.17
CA LEU A 206 -9.70 14.78 12.03
C LEU A 206 -8.48 13.95 12.44
N CYS A 207 -7.92 14.20 13.63
CA CYS A 207 -6.76 13.47 14.17
C CYS A 207 -7.17 12.23 14.99
N ARG A 208 -8.46 11.86 15.00
CA ARG A 208 -8.92 10.69 15.76
C ARG A 208 -8.33 9.41 15.17
N GLY A 209 -7.71 8.59 16.02
CA GLY A 209 -7.08 7.33 15.59
C GLY A 209 -5.79 7.49 14.79
N LEU A 210 -5.24 8.71 14.72
CA LEU A 210 -4.03 9.04 13.95
C LEU A 210 -2.84 8.17 14.34
N GLY A 211 -2.48 8.15 15.63
CA GLY A 211 -1.31 7.40 16.10
C GLY A 211 -1.40 5.93 15.72
N THR A 212 -2.58 5.35 15.86
CA THR A 212 -2.80 3.95 15.54
C THR A 212 -2.75 3.70 14.02
N ASN A 213 -3.26 4.63 13.19
CA ASN A 213 -3.21 4.58 11.71
C ASN A 213 -1.80 4.72 11.17
N THR A 214 -1.03 5.65 11.73
CA THR A 214 0.38 5.86 11.39
C THR A 214 1.22 4.63 11.75
N THR A 215 1.09 4.08 12.96
CA THR A 215 1.83 2.86 13.37
C THR A 215 1.54 1.69 12.42
N ARG A 216 0.26 1.49 12.08
CA ARG A 216 -0.15 0.46 11.11
C ARG A 216 0.49 0.71 9.73
N ALA A 217 0.48 1.94 9.25
CA ALA A 217 1.06 2.28 7.95
C ALA A 217 2.58 2.05 7.93
N VAL A 218 3.29 2.42 8.99
CA VAL A 218 4.74 2.19 9.16
C VAL A 218 5.05 0.69 9.14
N LEU A 219 4.39 -0.10 10.00
CA LEU A 219 4.61 -1.55 10.07
C LEU A 219 4.33 -2.25 8.74
N MET A 220 3.25 -1.85 8.07
CA MET A 220 2.84 -2.45 6.80
C MET A 220 3.87 -2.14 5.69
N ASN A 221 4.32 -0.89 5.57
CA ASN A 221 5.31 -0.53 4.53
C ASN A 221 6.69 -1.14 4.81
N ALA A 222 7.14 -1.13 6.07
CA ALA A 222 8.41 -1.75 6.46
C ALA A 222 8.44 -3.24 6.09
N SER A 223 7.37 -3.96 6.46
CA SER A 223 7.25 -5.40 6.21
C SER A 223 7.12 -5.71 4.72
N GLN A 224 6.33 -4.91 3.99
CA GLN A 224 6.07 -5.15 2.57
C GLN A 224 7.30 -4.89 1.70
N VAL A 225 8.04 -3.81 1.94
CA VAL A 225 9.24 -3.48 1.15
C VAL A 225 10.34 -4.52 1.39
N GLY A 226 10.65 -4.83 2.65
CA GLY A 226 11.69 -5.80 2.98
C GLY A 226 11.39 -7.22 2.47
N SER A 227 10.13 -7.67 2.59
CA SER A 227 9.74 -9.00 2.12
C SER A 227 9.60 -9.10 0.61
N TYR A 228 9.21 -8.02 -0.08
CA TYR A 228 9.11 -7.99 -1.53
C TYR A 228 10.45 -8.26 -2.19
N ASP A 229 11.52 -7.60 -1.74
CA ASP A 229 12.86 -7.80 -2.29
C ASP A 229 13.35 -9.23 -2.07
N TYR A 230 13.09 -9.79 -0.88
CA TYR A 230 13.42 -11.18 -0.56
C TYR A 230 12.67 -12.19 -1.45
N PHE A 231 11.35 -12.05 -1.59
CA PHE A 231 10.54 -12.97 -2.40
C PHE A 231 10.84 -12.82 -3.90
N LYS A 232 11.05 -11.59 -4.39
CA LYS A 232 11.46 -11.34 -5.78
C LYS A 232 12.79 -12.04 -6.06
N ALA A 233 13.80 -11.86 -5.21
CA ALA A 233 15.11 -12.49 -5.38
C ALA A 233 15.03 -14.03 -5.32
N THR A 234 14.22 -14.56 -4.40
CA THR A 234 14.02 -16.00 -4.26
C THR A 234 13.31 -16.60 -5.48
N LEU A 235 12.25 -15.95 -5.98
CA LEU A 235 11.52 -16.36 -7.18
C LEU A 235 12.42 -16.34 -8.43
N LEU A 236 13.24 -15.29 -8.60
CA LEU A 236 14.20 -15.21 -9.71
C LEU A 236 15.28 -16.31 -9.63
N ARG A 237 15.71 -16.69 -8.41
CA ARG A 237 16.74 -17.71 -8.19
C ARG A 237 16.24 -19.15 -8.33
N TYR A 238 15.01 -19.43 -7.90
CA TYR A 238 14.40 -20.77 -7.97
C TYR A 238 13.63 -21.04 -9.27
N SER A 239 13.48 -20.04 -10.14
CA SER A 239 12.92 -20.22 -11.49
C SER A 239 13.89 -21.02 -12.36
N GLY A 240 13.81 -22.35 -12.27
CA GLY A 240 14.58 -23.28 -13.08
C GLY A 240 14.16 -23.34 -14.58
N PRO A 241 14.83 -24.19 -15.39
CA PRO A 241 14.67 -24.30 -16.85
C PRO A 241 13.27 -24.62 -17.40
N VAL A 242 12.30 -24.96 -16.55
CA VAL A 242 10.93 -25.34 -16.96
C VAL A 242 10.02 -24.10 -17.17
N PHE A 243 10.36 -22.96 -16.58
CA PHE A 243 9.60 -21.69 -16.68
C PHE A 243 10.30 -20.65 -17.57
N ASN A 244 11.13 -21.10 -18.53
CA ASN A 244 12.12 -20.28 -19.23
C ASN A 244 11.68 -19.64 -20.56
N TYR A 245 10.40 -19.25 -20.72
CA TYR A 245 9.99 -18.46 -21.90
C TYR A 245 9.12 -17.23 -21.60
N GLN A 246 8.71 -17.01 -20.34
CA GLN A 246 7.84 -15.90 -19.94
C GLN A 246 8.25 -15.28 -18.59
N MET A 247 9.53 -15.18 -18.27
CA MET A 247 10.00 -14.56 -17.01
C MET A 247 11.13 -13.54 -17.25
N LYS A 248 11.00 -12.74 -18.31
CA LYS A 248 11.58 -11.38 -18.35
C LYS A 248 10.44 -10.43 -17.99
N ASP A 249 10.50 -9.74 -16.86
CA ASP A 249 9.58 -8.65 -16.47
C ASP A 249 8.07 -8.92 -16.66
N ASN A 250 7.62 -10.16 -16.44
CA ASN A 250 6.21 -10.47 -16.65
C ASN A 250 5.37 -10.15 -15.41
N LEU A 251 4.18 -9.61 -15.68
CA LEU A 251 3.16 -9.22 -14.70
C LEU A 251 2.94 -10.30 -13.63
N LEU A 252 3.02 -11.58 -14.00
CA LEU A 252 2.86 -12.72 -13.09
C LEU A 252 3.95 -12.82 -12.02
N LEU A 253 5.21 -12.51 -12.34
CA LEU A 253 6.31 -12.47 -11.36
C LEU A 253 6.05 -11.38 -10.33
N HIS A 254 5.69 -10.18 -10.78
CA HIS A 254 5.41 -9.05 -9.90
C HIS A 254 4.16 -9.28 -9.05
N VAL A 255 3.11 -9.86 -9.63
CA VAL A 255 1.89 -10.20 -8.90
C VAL A 255 2.18 -11.27 -7.86
N SER A 256 2.88 -12.36 -8.20
CA SER A 256 3.22 -13.43 -7.24
C SER A 256 4.14 -12.94 -6.11
N ALA A 257 5.20 -12.20 -6.43
CA ALA A 257 6.08 -11.59 -5.42
C ALA A 257 5.33 -10.61 -4.52
N SER A 258 4.46 -9.77 -5.09
CA SER A 258 3.63 -8.83 -4.33
C SER A 258 2.61 -9.51 -3.43
N LEU A 259 2.03 -10.62 -3.89
CA LEU A 259 1.12 -11.43 -3.08
C LEU A 259 1.86 -12.05 -1.91
N LEU A 260 2.99 -12.72 -2.13
CA LEU A 260 3.79 -13.31 -1.05
C LEU A 260 4.29 -12.26 -0.04
N ALA A 261 4.75 -11.11 -0.53
CA ALA A 261 5.16 -10.00 0.32
C ALA A 261 3.98 -9.43 1.13
N GLY A 262 2.83 -9.27 0.49
CA GLY A 262 1.62 -8.76 1.15
C GLY A 262 1.05 -9.74 2.18
N THR A 263 1.17 -11.06 1.97
CA THR A 263 0.72 -12.08 2.93
C THR A 263 1.65 -12.16 4.12
N PHE A 264 2.97 -12.07 3.90
CA PHE A 264 3.95 -11.93 4.96
C PHE A 264 3.71 -10.65 5.78
N ALA A 265 3.56 -9.51 5.11
CA ALA A 265 3.29 -8.23 5.77
C ALA A 265 1.99 -8.27 6.59
N THR A 266 0.92 -8.88 6.05
CA THR A 266 -0.35 -9.06 6.78
C THR A 266 -0.19 -9.93 8.03
N THR A 267 0.68 -10.95 7.95
CA THR A 267 0.96 -11.86 9.08
C THR A 267 1.73 -11.14 10.18
N VAL A 268 2.76 -10.35 9.82
CA VAL A 268 3.53 -9.53 10.76
C VAL A 268 2.67 -8.41 11.37
N CYS A 269 1.76 -7.83 10.60
CA CYS A 269 0.87 -6.77 11.09
C CYS A 269 -0.32 -7.29 11.91
N SER A 270 -0.66 -8.58 11.83
CA SER A 270 -1.86 -9.13 12.47
C SER A 270 -1.91 -8.89 13.99
N PRO A 271 -0.85 -9.16 14.78
CA PRO A 271 -0.86 -8.89 16.21
C PRO A 271 -1.03 -7.39 16.52
N ALA A 272 -0.36 -6.52 15.76
CA ALA A 272 -0.46 -5.08 15.92
C ALA A 272 -1.87 -4.55 15.60
N ASP A 273 -2.49 -5.07 14.53
CA ASP A 273 -3.87 -4.75 14.16
C ASP A 273 -4.87 -5.20 15.24
N VAL A 274 -4.68 -6.40 15.82
CA VAL A 274 -5.53 -6.89 16.91
C VAL A 274 -5.38 -6.02 18.16
N MET A 275 -4.16 -5.74 18.62
CA MET A 275 -3.93 -4.88 19.79
C MET A 275 -4.53 -3.49 19.61
N ARG A 276 -4.33 -2.91 18.42
CA ARG A 276 -4.96 -1.64 18.03
C ARG A 276 -6.47 -1.69 18.22
N THR A 277 -7.13 -2.70 17.64
CA THR A 277 -8.60 -2.76 17.67
C THR A 277 -9.12 -2.92 19.09
N ARG A 278 -8.42 -3.69 19.95
CA ARG A 278 -8.75 -3.85 21.37
C ARG A 278 -8.63 -2.54 22.14
N ILE A 279 -7.54 -1.79 21.96
CA ILE A 279 -7.35 -0.49 22.60
C ILE A 279 -8.38 0.52 22.12
N MET A 280 -8.69 0.54 20.82
CA MET A 280 -9.72 1.43 20.28
C MET A 280 -11.13 1.07 20.76
N SER A 281 -11.37 -0.19 21.13
CA SER A 281 -12.64 -0.65 21.70
C SER A 281 -12.72 -0.53 23.22
N SER A 282 -11.60 -0.44 23.93
CA SER A 282 -11.57 -0.33 25.39
C SER A 282 -11.67 1.14 25.82
N THR A 283 -12.63 1.47 26.67
CA THR A 283 -12.78 2.80 27.29
C THR A 283 -11.62 3.15 28.25
N SER A 284 -10.83 2.15 28.65
CA SER A 284 -9.71 2.31 29.59
C SER A 284 -8.40 2.66 28.86
N ASN A 285 -7.62 3.60 29.41
CA ASN A 285 -6.24 3.92 29.02
C ASN A 285 -5.27 2.79 29.46
N ALA A 286 -5.59 1.54 29.14
CA ALA A 286 -4.76 0.41 29.51
C ALA A 286 -3.48 0.36 28.65
N SER A 287 -2.36 0.04 29.30
CA SER A 287 -1.07 -0.14 28.62
C SER A 287 -1.16 -1.24 27.55
N LEU A 288 -0.54 -1.00 26.38
CA LEU A 288 -0.45 -1.95 25.25
C LEU A 288 -0.05 -3.36 25.69
N ILE A 289 0.93 -3.44 26.58
CA ILE A 289 1.48 -4.70 27.09
C ILE A 289 0.48 -5.41 28.00
N HIS A 290 -0.27 -4.64 28.80
CA HIS A 290 -1.31 -5.19 29.65
C HIS A 290 -2.44 -5.79 28.80
N VAL A 291 -2.97 -5.03 27.83
CA VAL A 291 -4.01 -5.53 26.91
C VAL A 291 -3.55 -6.76 26.14
N LEU A 292 -2.29 -6.79 25.68
CA LEU A 292 -1.71 -7.94 24.99
C LEU A 292 -1.63 -9.18 25.91
N THR A 293 -1.12 -9.00 27.14
CA THR A 293 -0.95 -10.10 28.10
C THR A 293 -2.30 -10.65 28.55
N SER A 294 -3.27 -9.78 28.85
CA SER A 294 -4.65 -10.18 29.18
C SER A 294 -5.29 -10.93 28.02
N SER A 295 -5.16 -10.42 26.78
CA SER A 295 -5.74 -11.05 25.59
C SER A 295 -5.19 -12.44 25.32
N ILE A 296 -3.88 -12.64 25.47
CA ILE A 296 -3.24 -13.95 25.28
C ILE A 296 -3.64 -14.91 26.41
N ARG A 297 -3.75 -14.41 27.65
CA ARG A 297 -4.14 -15.23 28.82
C ARG A 297 -5.60 -15.67 28.78
N GLU A 298 -6.50 -14.83 28.29
CA GLU A 298 -7.95 -15.07 28.27
C GLU A 298 -8.44 -15.78 27.00
N GLU A 299 -8.00 -15.34 25.82
CA GLU A 299 -8.47 -15.87 24.52
C GLU A 299 -7.44 -16.77 23.81
N GLY A 300 -6.21 -16.88 24.35
CA GLY A 300 -5.12 -17.66 23.78
C GLY A 300 -4.36 -16.95 22.63
N ALA A 301 -3.21 -17.50 22.24
CA ALA A 301 -2.36 -16.93 21.19
C ALA A 301 -3.03 -16.82 19.80
N ARG A 302 -4.04 -17.64 19.52
CA ARG A 302 -4.81 -17.60 18.26
C ARG A 302 -5.60 -16.30 18.09
N VAL A 303 -5.84 -15.56 19.17
CA VAL A 303 -6.57 -14.28 19.09
C VAL A 303 -5.81 -13.22 18.28
N LEU A 304 -4.47 -13.31 18.22
CA LEU A 304 -3.61 -12.38 17.46
C LEU A 304 -3.78 -12.52 15.94
N PHE A 305 -4.39 -13.62 15.49
CA PHE A 305 -4.69 -13.88 14.07
C PHE A 305 -6.19 -13.73 13.76
N LYS A 306 -6.99 -13.25 14.72
CA LYS A 306 -8.42 -13.01 14.55
C LYS A 306 -8.63 -11.85 13.58
N GLY A 307 -9.03 -12.17 12.35
CA GLY A 307 -9.19 -11.21 11.26
C GLY A 307 -8.13 -11.31 10.15
N TRP A 308 -7.17 -12.22 10.26
CA TRP A 308 -6.16 -12.48 9.21
C TRP A 308 -6.81 -12.98 7.92
N THR A 309 -7.70 -13.97 7.99
CA THR A 309 -8.38 -14.54 6.81
C THR A 309 -9.13 -13.50 5.97
N PRO A 310 -9.99 -12.63 6.52
CA PRO A 310 -10.62 -11.58 5.72
C PRO A 310 -9.64 -10.53 5.21
N ALA A 311 -8.51 -10.29 5.90
CA ALA A 311 -7.45 -9.42 5.39
C ALA A 311 -6.73 -10.03 4.17
N PHE A 312 -6.41 -11.34 4.24
CA PHE A 312 -5.79 -12.12 3.17
C PHE A 312 -6.71 -12.23 1.95
N MET A 313 -7.98 -12.61 2.13
CA MET A 313 -8.95 -12.75 1.04
C MET A 313 -9.13 -11.46 0.24
N ARG A 314 -8.96 -10.30 0.89
CA ARG A 314 -9.02 -9.00 0.22
C ARG A 314 -7.75 -8.68 -0.58
N LEU A 315 -6.58 -9.09 -0.08
CA LEU A 315 -5.28 -8.74 -0.66
C LEU A 315 -5.16 -9.25 -2.12
N GLY A 316 -5.59 -10.49 -2.37
CA GLY A 316 -5.51 -11.13 -3.68
C GLY A 316 -6.18 -10.33 -4.80
N PRO A 317 -7.51 -10.20 -4.77
CA PRO A 317 -8.27 -9.50 -5.82
C PRO A 317 -7.83 -8.05 -6.01
N ASN A 318 -7.57 -7.34 -4.90
CA ASN A 318 -7.17 -5.93 -4.96
C ASN A 318 -5.80 -5.76 -5.64
N THR A 319 -4.84 -6.63 -5.34
CA THR A 319 -3.49 -6.59 -5.93
C THR A 319 -3.54 -6.89 -7.42
N VAL A 320 -4.26 -7.94 -7.82
CA VAL A 320 -4.40 -8.32 -9.24
C VAL A 320 -5.04 -7.19 -10.04
N LEU A 321 -6.15 -6.64 -9.55
CA LEU A 321 -6.86 -5.55 -10.23
C LEU A 321 -6.01 -4.26 -10.30
N LEU A 322 -5.30 -3.91 -9.23
CA LEU A 322 -4.39 -2.77 -9.22
C LEU A 322 -3.35 -2.87 -10.33
N PHE A 323 -2.68 -4.02 -10.45
CA PHE A 323 -1.65 -4.23 -11.47
C PHE A 323 -2.22 -4.21 -12.88
N VAL A 324 -3.37 -4.84 -13.10
CA VAL A 324 -4.06 -4.83 -14.41
C VAL A 324 -4.43 -3.39 -14.80
N PHE A 325 -5.09 -2.64 -13.92
CA PHE A 325 -5.47 -1.25 -14.22
C PHE A 325 -4.25 -0.36 -14.42
N PHE A 326 -3.20 -0.54 -13.63
CA PHE A 326 -1.97 0.24 -13.77
C PHE A 326 -1.29 0.01 -15.13
N GLU A 327 -1.22 -1.24 -15.60
CA GLU A 327 -0.67 -1.55 -16.93
C GLU A 327 -1.51 -0.97 -18.06
N GLN A 328 -2.85 -1.05 -17.97
CA GLN A 328 -3.72 -0.45 -18.98
C GLN A 328 -3.62 1.08 -19.00
N LEU A 329 -3.55 1.71 -17.83
CA LEU A 329 -3.35 3.16 -17.72
C LEU A 329 -2.00 3.61 -18.27
N LYS A 330 -0.93 2.85 -18.04
CA LYS A 330 0.39 3.11 -18.63
C LYS A 330 0.37 3.00 -20.16
N LYS A 331 -0.30 1.98 -20.71
CA LYS A 331 -0.45 1.82 -22.16
C LYS A 331 -1.25 2.98 -22.77
N GLY A 332 -2.37 3.35 -22.14
CA GLY A 332 -3.17 4.50 -22.55
C GLY A 332 -2.39 5.82 -22.51
N TRP A 333 -1.64 6.06 -21.43
CA TRP A 333 -0.81 7.26 -21.30
C TRP A 333 0.25 7.37 -22.40
N LYS A 334 0.96 6.27 -22.68
CA LYS A 334 1.94 6.20 -23.77
C LYS A 334 1.30 6.46 -25.14
N SER A 335 0.10 5.95 -25.38
CA SER A 335 -0.62 6.19 -26.64
C SER A 335 -1.11 7.62 -26.82
N MET A 336 -1.25 8.41 -25.75
CA MET A 336 -1.67 9.82 -25.82
C MET A 336 -0.48 10.79 -25.89
N THR A 337 0.72 10.33 -25.51
CA THR A 337 1.94 11.17 -25.42
C THR A 337 2.94 10.92 -26.53
N VAL A 338 2.68 9.92 -27.40
CA VAL A 338 3.38 9.63 -28.65
C VAL A 338 2.50 10.07 -29.81
#